data_AF-A0A7X2NS51-F1
#
_entry.id   AF-A0A7X2NS51-F1
#
_cell.length_a   1.000
_cell.length_b   1.000
_cell.length_c   1.000
_cell.angle_alpha   90.00
_cell.angle_beta   90.00
_cell.angle_gamma   90.00
#
_symmetry.space_group_name_H-M   'P 1'
#
loop_
_entity.id
_entity.type
_entity.pdbx_description
1 polymer ?
#
loop_
_entity_poly.entity_id
_entity_poly.type
_entity_poly.pdbx_seq_one_letter_code
_entity_poly.pdbx_strand_id
1 'polypeptide(L)' 'MVGTVTVNVSGLNIRSSASTAGEKVGTAESGKSYDVLSTSNDGTYTWYQIGENQYIADNGSWCTYRAN' A
#
# COMPACT_ATOMS: atom_id res chain seq x y z
N MET A 1 6.10 12.09 -4.20
CA MET A 1 6.44 10.72 -4.59
C MET A 1 7.76 10.37 -3.94
N VAL A 2 7.78 9.32 -3.11
CA VAL A 2 8.94 8.86 -2.33
C VAL A 2 9.55 7.57 -2.89
N GLY A 3 8.80 6.83 -3.72
CA GLY A 3 9.25 5.59 -4.34
C GLY A 3 8.12 4.90 -5.11
N THR A 4 8.32 3.63 -5.43
CA THR A 4 7.35 2.78 -6.12
C THR A 4 7.16 1.50 -5.31
N VAL A 5 5.90 1.07 -5.13
CA VAL A 5 5.56 -0.17 -4.45
C VAL A 5 5.00 -1.16 -5.47
N THR A 6 5.53 -2.38 -5.46
CA THR A 6 5.02 -3.48 -6.30
C THR A 6 4.29 -4.48 -5.42
N VAL A 7 3.06 -4.79 -5.78
CA VAL A 7 2.23 -5.72 -5.04
C VAL A 7 2.62 -7.15 -5.41
N ASN A 8 2.96 -7.98 -4.42
CA ASN A 8 3.37 -9.37 -4.65
C ASN A 8 2.21 -10.36 -4.50
N VAL A 9 1.13 -9.96 -3.81
CA VAL A 9 -0.01 -10.83 -3.48
C VAL A 9 -1.26 -10.42 -4.27
N SER A 10 -2.05 -11.41 -4.69
CA SER A 10 -3.34 -11.15 -5.32
C SER A 10 -4.40 -10.81 -4.27
N GLY A 11 -5.21 -9.79 -4.52
CA GLY A 11 -6.33 -9.48 -3.63
C GLY A 11 -5.98 -8.56 -2.47
N LEU A 12 -4.90 -7.77 -2.58
CA LEU A 12 -4.49 -6.86 -1.53
C LEU A 12 -5.48 -5.69 -1.43
N ASN A 13 -6.01 -5.42 -0.23
CA ASN A 13 -7.03 -4.39 -0.09
C ASN A 13 -6.42 -2.99 -0.14
N ILE A 14 -6.96 -2.14 -1.03
CA ILE A 14 -6.68 -0.70 -1.03
C ILE A 14 -7.69 -0.06 -0.08
N ARG A 15 -7.21 0.66 0.92
CA ARG A 15 -8.02 1.29 1.95
C ARG A 15 -8.05 2.81 1.83
N SER A 16 -9.13 3.41 2.32
CA SER A 16 -9.30 4.87 2.32
C SER A 16 -8.33 5.61 3.25
N SER A 17 -7.80 4.92 4.26
CA SER A 17 -6.86 5.46 5.24
C SER A 17 -5.76 4.45 5.57
N ALA A 18 -4.65 4.94 6.13
CA ALA A 18 -3.53 4.14 6.63
C ALA A 18 -3.87 3.39 7.94
N SER A 19 -5.02 2.72 7.98
CA SER A 19 -5.51 1.98 9.13
C SER A 19 -6.37 0.79 8.72
N THR A 20 -6.45 -0.24 9.57
CA THR A 20 -7.34 -1.39 9.34
C THR A 20 -8.82 -1.03 9.46
N ALA A 21 -9.13 0.11 10.10
CA ALA A 21 -10.47 0.69 10.17
C ALA A 21 -10.86 1.46 8.89
N GLY A 22 -9.90 1.76 8.01
CA GLY A 22 -10.16 2.38 6.72
C GLY A 22 -11.03 1.50 5.82
N GLU A 23 -12.01 2.09 5.15
CA GLU A 23 -12.90 1.37 4.24
C GLU A 23 -12.13 0.83 3.04
N LYS A 24 -12.56 -0.34 2.54
CA LYS A 24 -12.00 -0.91 1.32
C LYS A 24 -12.53 -0.11 0.12
N VAL A 25 -11.66 0.68 -0.49
CA VAL A 25 -11.96 1.45 -1.70
C VAL A 25 -11.60 0.72 -2.98
N GLY A 26 -10.77 -0.33 -2.87
CA GLY A 26 -10.34 -1.11 -4.03
C GLY A 26 -9.55 -2.35 -3.65
N THR A 27 -9.03 -3.01 -4.68
CA THR A 27 -8.16 -4.18 -4.53
C THR A 27 -7.01 -4.06 -5.52
N ALA A 28 -5.79 -4.29 -5.05
CA ALA A 28 -4.62 -4.37 -5.88
C ALA A 28 -4.32 -5.84 -6.26
N GLU A 29 -3.85 -6.01 -7.48
CA GLU A 29 -3.48 -7.31 -8.05
C GLU A 29 -1.98 -7.55 -7.93
N SER A 30 -1.58 -8.82 -7.90
CA SER A 30 -0.17 -9.21 -7.89
C SER A 30 0.51 -8.76 -9.19
N GLY A 31 1.75 -8.29 -9.08
CA GLY A 31 2.56 -7.77 -10.19
C GLY A 31 2.25 -6.33 -10.59
N LYS A 32 1.25 -5.67 -9.97
CA LYS A 32 0.98 -4.26 -10.21
C LYS A 32 1.92 -3.39 -9.39
N SER A 33 2.44 -2.34 -10.02
CA SER A 33 3.26 -1.32 -9.38
C SER A 33 2.50 -0.01 -9.27
N TYR A 34 2.71 0.70 -8.16
CA TYR A 34 2.07 1.97 -7.86
C TYR A 34 3.10 2.96 -7.32
N ASP A 35 2.95 4.23 -7.67
CA ASP A 35 3.79 5.29 -7.13
C ASP A 35 3.38 5.61 -5.70
N VAL A 36 4.37 5.62 -4.80
CA VAL A 36 4.16 5.91 -3.39
C VAL A 36 4.34 7.41 -3.18
N LEU A 37 3.29 8.05 -2.67
CA LEU A 37 3.28 9.46 -2.29
C LEU A 37 3.91 9.66 -0.91
N SER A 38 3.58 8.79 0.04
CA SER A 38 4.04 8.81 1.43
C SER A 38 3.99 7.41 2.05
N THR A 39 4.75 7.21 3.11
CA THR A 39 4.78 5.95 3.88
C THR A 39 4.49 6.22 5.35
N SER A 40 3.61 5.41 5.95
CA SER A 40 3.30 5.46 7.38
C SER A 40 3.45 4.07 7.98
N ASN A 41 4.01 3.95 9.18
CA ASN A 41 4.08 2.68 9.87
C ASN A 41 3.31 2.78 11.19
N ASP A 42 2.39 1.87 11.41
CA ASP A 42 1.53 1.83 12.61
C ASP A 42 2.03 0.77 13.62
N GLY A 43 3.29 0.35 13.51
CA GLY A 43 3.88 -0.75 14.30
C GLY A 43 3.47 -2.16 13.86
N THR A 44 2.29 -2.32 13.25
CA THR A 44 1.82 -3.62 12.72
C THR A 44 2.05 -3.73 11.21
N TYR A 45 1.68 -2.70 10.45
CA TYR A 45 1.78 -2.68 8.99
C TYR A 45 2.46 -1.40 8.53
N THR A 46 3.18 -1.50 7.42
CA THR A 46 3.65 -0.35 6.66
C THR A 46 2.60 0.00 5.61
N TRP A 47 2.08 1.21 5.68
CA TRP A 47 1.10 1.77 4.78
C TRP A 47 1.78 2.61 3.72
N TYR A 48 1.57 2.22 2.46
CA TYR A 48 2.03 2.98 1.30
C TYR A 48 0.85 3.76 0.73
N GLN A 49 0.94 5.08 0.76
CA GLN A 49 -0.05 5.94 0.12
C GLN A 49 0.19 5.95 -1.39
N ILE A 50 -0.70 5.35 -2.15
CA ILE A 50 -0.60 5.24 -3.62
C ILE A 50 -1.49 6.26 -4.35
N GLY A 51 -2.28 7.04 -3.61
CA GLY A 51 -3.18 8.05 -4.15
C GLY A 51 -3.88 8.84 -3.05
N GLU A 52 -4.81 9.70 -3.46
CA GLU A 52 -5.71 10.39 -2.53
C GLU A 52 -6.67 9.38 -1.91
N ASN A 53 -6.64 9.26 -0.57
CA ASN A 53 -7.42 8.27 0.18
C ASN A 53 -7.24 6.84 -0.36
N GLN A 54 -6.01 6.47 -0.73
CA GLN A 54 -5.68 5.13 -1.20
C GLN A 54 -4.38 4.66 -0.57
N TYR A 55 -4.50 3.66 0.30
CA TYR A 55 -3.39 3.11 1.06
C TYR A 55 -3.35 1.60 0.93
N ILE A 56 -2.15 1.08 0.70
CA ILE A 56 -1.88 -0.35 0.69
C ILE A 56 -1.11 -0.70 1.95
N ALA A 57 -1.59 -1.69 2.69
CA ALA A 57 -0.87 -2.25 3.81
C ALA A 57 0.17 -3.26 3.33
N ASP A 58 1.30 -3.30 4.02
CA ASP A 58 2.34 -4.30 3.84
C ASP A 58 2.79 -4.84 5.19
N ASN A 59 2.92 -6.16 5.25
CA ASN A 59 3.43 -6.90 6.39
C ASN A 59 4.89 -7.34 6.20
N GLY A 60 5.63 -6.65 5.33
CA GLY A 60 7.02 -6.99 4.95
C GLY A 60 7.14 -8.09 3.90
N SER A 61 6.04 -8.55 3.32
CA SER A 61 6.03 -9.59 2.27
C SER A 61 4.92 -9.41 1.24
N TRP A 62 3.94 -8.56 1.51
CA TRP A 62 2.83 -8.32 0.57
C TRP A 62 3.25 -7.38 -0.54
N CYS A 63 4.22 -6.50 -0.27
CA CYS A 63 4.71 -5.54 -1.22
C CYS A 63 6.24 -5.47 -1.24
N THR A 64 6.77 -5.11 -2.40
CA THR A 64 8.17 -4.76 -2.60
C THR A 64 8.25 -3.26 -2.83
N TYR A 65 8.71 -2.52 -1.81
CA TYR A 65 8.94 -1.08 -1.92
C TYR A 65 10.34 -0.79 -2.47
N ARG A 66 10.41 0.13 -3.42
CA ARG A 66 11.65 0.67 -3.98
C ARG A 66 11.63 2.19 -3.79
N ALA A 67 12.51 2.70 -2.94
CA ALA A 67 12.71 4.13 -2.79
C ALA A 67 13.23 4.74 -4.11
N ASN A 68 12.84 5.99 -4.36
CA ASN A 68 13.39 6.80 -5.44
C ASN A 68 14.71 7.46 -5.03
#